data_AF-A0A4V1GDM5-F1
#
_entry.id   AF-A0A4V1GDM5-F1
#
_cell.length_a   1.000
_cell.length_b   1.000
_cell.length_c   1.000
_cell.angle_alpha   90.00
_cell.angle_beta   90.00
_cell.angle_gamma   90.00
#
_symmetry.space_group_name_H-M   'P 1'
#
loop_
_entity.id
_entity.type
_entity.pdbx_description
1 polymer ?
#
loop_
_entity_poly.entity_id
_entity_poly.type
_entity_poly.pdbx_seq_one_letter_code
_entity_poly.pdbx_strand_id
1 'polypeptide(L)'
;MDTTDICLAFPGIGAFMFSLDESIKESLAGRPAEQQSQILRNLERQITAFLALECSGILAPYTGLSEEIDDLLAECSRKTGQRLAACDF
;
A
#
# COMPACT_ATOMS: atom_id res chain seq x y z
N MET A 1 4.51 9.45 17.11
CA MET A 1 4.20 9.09 15.72
C MET A 1 4.74 10.21 14.86
N ASP A 2 5.81 9.94 14.12
CA ASP A 2 6.31 10.91 13.16
C ASP A 2 5.26 11.09 12.07
N THR A 3 5.06 12.32 11.63
CA THR A 3 4.03 12.70 10.64
C THR A 3 4.28 12.13 9.24
N THR A 4 5.30 11.28 9.10
CA THR A 4 5.77 10.68 7.84
C THR A 4 5.67 9.16 7.82
N ASP A 5 5.26 8.51 8.92
CA ASP A 5 5.02 7.08 8.93
C ASP A 5 3.71 6.74 8.20
N ILE A 6 3.77 5.76 7.29
CA ILE A 6 2.62 5.24 6.56
C ILE A 6 2.18 3.94 7.24
N CYS A 7 0.99 3.94 7.84
CA CYS A 7 0.40 2.78 8.49
C CYS A 7 -0.68 2.16 7.61
N LEU A 8 -0.53 0.89 7.25
CA LEU A 8 -1.48 0.14 6.45
C LEU A 8 -2.01 -1.05 7.25
N ALA A 9 -3.32 -1.25 7.23
CA ALA A 9 -3.96 -2.39 7.87
C ALA A 9 -4.69 -3.22 6.82
N PHE A 10 -4.34 -4.50 6.76
CA PHE A 10 -4.96 -5.49 5.89
C PHE A 10 -5.77 -6.46 6.76
N PRO A 11 -7.11 -6.47 6.64
CA PRO A 11 -7.95 -7.42 7.36
C PRO A 11 -7.49 -8.87 7.12
N GLY A 12 -7.38 -9.65 8.19
CA GLY A 12 -6.96 -11.06 8.12
C GLY A 12 -5.46 -11.30 7.91
N ILE A 13 -4.67 -10.28 7.56
CA ILE A 13 -3.21 -10.40 7.35
C ILE A 13 -2.45 -9.74 8.50
N GLY A 14 -2.77 -8.47 8.81
CA GLY A 14 -2.09 -7.71 9.87
C GLY A 14 -1.92 -6.23 9.55
N ALA A 15 -1.21 -5.53 10.44
CA ALA A 15 -0.86 -4.12 10.27
C ALA A 15 0.63 -3.99 9.93
N PHE A 16 0.93 -3.11 8.99
CA PHE A 16 2.26 -2.83 8.48
C PHE A 16 2.55 -1.34 8.67
N MET A 17 3.77 -1.04 9.12
CA MET A 17 4.24 0.32 9.33
C MET A 17 5.44 0.56 8.44
N PHE A 18 5.36 1.59 7.61
CA PHE A 18 6.40 2.00 6.69
C PHE A 18 6.93 3.36 7.11
N SER A 19 8.15 3.38 7.61
CA SER A 19 8.89 4.61 7.84
C SER A 19 9.62 4.98 6.56
N LEU A 20 9.46 6.23 6.13
CA LEU A 20 10.19 6.75 4.98
C LEU A 20 11.68 6.85 5.31
N ASP A 21 12.52 6.62 4.30
CA ASP A 21 13.96 6.88 4.41
C ASP A 21 14.22 8.38 4.67
N GLU A 22 15.30 8.67 5.38
CA GLU A 22 15.71 10.04 5.71
C GLU A 22 15.87 10.92 4.46
N SER A 23 16.34 10.37 3.35
CA SER A 23 16.47 11.09 2.07
C SER A 23 15.12 11.55 1.50
N ILE A 24 14.05 10.77 1.71
CA ILE A 24 12.69 11.12 1.29
C ILE A 24 12.12 12.17 2.25
N LYS A 25 12.37 12.03 3.56
CA LYS A 25 11.96 13.03 4.56
C LYS A 25 12.59 14.39 4.29
N GLU A 26 13.89 14.43 3.99
CA GLU A 26 14.60 15.65 3.59
C GLU A 26 14.03 16.26 2.30
N SER A 27 13.75 15.42 1.29
CA SER A 27 13.13 15.88 0.04
C SER A 27 11.70 16.44 0.23
N LEU A 28 10.97 15.92 1.21
CA LEU A 28 9.63 16.39 1.57
C LEU A 28 9.68 17.70 2.36
N ALA A 29 10.61 17.84 3.30
CA ALA A 29 10.73 19.02 4.17
C ALA A 29 10.86 20.34 3.40
N GLY A 30 11.50 20.32 2.22
CA GLY A 30 11.64 21.50 1.35
C GLY A 30 10.40 21.86 0.53
N ARG A 31 9.31 21.09 0.61
CA ARG A 31 8.11 21.27 -0.23
C ARG A 31 6.96 21.93 0.52
N PRO A 32 6.00 22.59 -0.17
CA PRO A 32 4.76 23.04 0.44
C PRO A 32 3.95 21.89 1.06
N ALA A 33 3.26 22.15 2.17
CA ALA A 33 2.50 21.14 2.92
C ALA A 33 1.46 20.39 2.06
N GLU A 34 0.82 21.07 1.11
CA GLU A 34 -0.13 20.46 0.18
C GLU A 34 0.56 19.45 -0.75
N GLN A 35 1.75 19.80 -1.25
CA GLN A 35 2.55 18.90 -2.09
C GLN A 35 3.10 17.72 -1.28
N GLN A 36 3.55 17.95 -0.04
CA GLN A 36 3.94 16.86 0.87
C GLN A 36 2.78 15.89 1.09
N SER A 37 1.61 16.40 1.40
CA SER A 37 0.39 15.61 1.61
C SER A 37 0.03 14.78 0.38
N GLN A 38 0.13 15.37 -0.82
CA GLN A 38 -0.14 14.66 -2.08
C GLN A 38 0.88 13.54 -2.34
N ILE A 39 2.17 13.78 -2.07
CA ILE A 39 3.23 12.78 -2.25
C ILE A 39 3.02 11.62 -1.26
N LEU A 40 2.76 11.92 0.02
CA LEU A 40 2.51 10.91 1.04
C LEU A 40 1.31 10.03 0.68
N ARG A 41 0.20 10.63 0.22
CA ARG A 41 -0.98 9.87 -0.24
C ARG A 41 -0.68 8.99 -1.45
N ASN A 42 0.16 9.46 -2.37
CA ASN A 42 0.56 8.66 -3.53
C ASN A 42 1.47 7.49 -3.13
N LEU A 43 2.40 7.71 -2.19
CA LEU A 43 3.25 6.65 -1.63
C LEU A 43 2.42 5.61 -0.89
N GLU A 44 1.48 6.04 -0.03
CA GLU A 44 0.55 5.17 0.66
C GLU A 44 -0.21 4.27 -0.32
N ARG A 45 -0.74 4.85 -1.40
CA ARG A 45 -1.41 4.10 -2.47
C ARG A 45 -0.51 3.06 -3.14
N GLN A 46 0.73 3.44 -3.47
CA GLN A 46 1.68 2.54 -4.14
C GLN A 46 2.11 1.39 -3.23
N ILE A 47 2.42 1.67 -1.97
CA ILE A 47 2.78 0.63 -0.98
C ILE A 47 1.60 -0.30 -0.75
N THR A 48 0.38 0.23 -0.63
CA THR A 48 -0.83 -0.58 -0.49
C THR A 48 -1.01 -1.53 -1.68
N ALA A 49 -0.86 -1.01 -2.89
CA ALA A 49 -0.96 -1.80 -4.12
C ALA A 49 0.08 -2.92 -4.18
N PHE A 50 1.34 -2.59 -3.85
CA PHE A 50 2.44 -3.55 -3.82
C PHE A 50 2.19 -4.65 -2.79
N LEU A 51 1.82 -4.29 -1.55
CA LEU A 51 1.52 -5.27 -0.51
C LEU A 51 0.34 -6.17 -0.87
N ALA A 52 -0.74 -5.62 -1.44
CA ALA A 52 -1.88 -6.42 -1.86
C ALA A 52 -1.47 -7.46 -2.92
N LEU A 53 -0.60 -7.09 -3.86
CA LEU A 53 -0.03 -8.00 -4.86
C LEU A 53 0.87 -9.08 -4.23
N GLU A 54 1.79 -8.70 -3.35
CA GLU A 54 2.66 -9.66 -2.65
C GLU A 54 1.84 -10.62 -1.78
N CYS A 55 0.85 -10.11 -1.06
CA CYS A 55 -0.07 -10.93 -0.28
C CYS A 55 -0.85 -11.88 -1.18
N SER A 56 -1.28 -11.45 -2.36
CA SER A 56 -1.96 -12.32 -3.32
C SER A 56 -1.07 -13.48 -3.78
N GLY A 57 0.20 -13.21 -4.12
CA GLY A 57 1.14 -14.25 -4.55
C GLY A 57 1.51 -15.24 -3.45
N ILE A 58 1.62 -14.75 -2.20
CA ILE A 58 1.96 -15.59 -1.04
C ILE A 58 0.76 -16.40 -0.56
N LEU A 59 -0.46 -15.84 -0.57
CA LEU A 59 -1.63 -16.46 0.06
C LEU A 59 -2.49 -17.28 -0.91
N ALA A 60 -2.43 -17.01 -2.23
CA ALA A 60 -3.16 -17.75 -3.25
C ALA A 60 -2.95 -19.28 -3.18
N PRO A 61 -1.75 -19.82 -2.91
CA PRO A 61 -1.54 -21.27 -2.86
C PRO A 61 -2.08 -21.94 -1.57
N TYR A 62 -2.28 -21.18 -0.49
CA TYR A 62 -2.38 -21.76 0.85
C TYR A 62 -3.74 -21.61 1.54
N THR A 63 -4.64 -20.78 1.01
CA THR A 63 -5.74 -20.30 1.87
C THR A 63 -7.16 -20.49 1.34
N GLY A 64 -7.36 -20.72 0.04
CA GLY A 64 -8.72 -20.68 -0.52
C GLY A 64 -9.41 -19.31 -0.36
N LEU A 65 -8.66 -18.26 0.06
CA LEU A 65 -9.12 -16.89 0.25
C LEU A 65 -9.01 -16.08 -1.05
N SER A 66 -9.18 -16.71 -2.22
CA SER A 66 -8.99 -16.01 -3.50
C SER A 66 -10.00 -14.88 -3.65
N GLU A 67 -11.24 -15.07 -3.15
CA GLU A 67 -12.28 -14.04 -3.16
C GLU A 67 -11.93 -12.86 -2.24
N GLU A 68 -11.42 -13.06 -1.01
CA GLU A 68 -11.02 -11.94 -0.16
C GLU A 68 -9.79 -11.19 -0.70
N ILE A 69 -8.87 -11.90 -1.35
CA ILE A 69 -7.71 -11.30 -2.02
C ILE A 69 -8.15 -10.50 -3.25
N ASP A 70 -9.08 -11.01 -4.06
CA ASP A 70 -9.64 -10.31 -5.20
C ASP A 70 -10.44 -9.08 -4.76
N ASP A 71 -11.21 -9.17 -3.68
CA ASP A 71 -11.93 -8.05 -3.09
C ASP A 71 -10.97 -6.97 -2.56
N LEU A 72 -9.88 -7.39 -1.91
CA LEU A 72 -8.82 -6.49 -1.45
C LEU A 72 -8.10 -5.81 -2.63
N LEU A 73 -7.73 -6.58 -3.67
CA LEU A 73 -7.11 -6.05 -4.89
C LEU A 73 -8.05 -5.10 -5.63
N ALA A 74 -9.35 -5.40 -5.67
CA ALA A 74 -10.38 -4.55 -6.25
C ALA A 74 -10.58 -3.27 -5.42
N GLU A 75 -10.57 -3.34 -4.09
CA GLU A 75 -10.63 -2.17 -3.22
C GLU A 75 -9.40 -1.28 -3.39
N CYS A 76 -8.21 -1.89 -3.40
CA CYS A 76 -6.96 -1.21 -3.66
C CYS A 76 -7.00 -0.56 -5.03
N SER A 77 -7.45 -1.27 -6.06
CA SER A 77 -7.60 -0.75 -7.42
C SER A 77 -8.53 0.46 -7.51
N ARG A 78 -9.67 0.43 -6.80
CA ARG A 78 -10.59 1.57 -6.70
C ARG A 78 -9.94 2.78 -6.02
N LYS A 79 -9.17 2.55 -4.95
CA LYS A 79 -8.51 3.61 -4.18
C LYS A 79 -7.31 4.22 -4.91
N THR A 80 -6.56 3.41 -5.67
CA THR A 80 -5.35 3.85 -6.39
C THR A 80 -5.64 4.32 -7.81
N GLY A 81 -6.79 3.95 -8.40
CA GLY A 81 -7.12 4.24 -9.79
C GLY A 81 -6.33 3.39 -10.81
N GLN A 82 -5.66 2.33 -10.34
CA GLN A 82 -4.87 1.41 -11.18
C GLN A 82 -5.42 0.00 -11.03
N ARG A 83 -5.54 -0.75 -12.13
CA ARG A 83 -5.96 -2.16 -12.08
C ARG A 83 -4.84 -2.99 -11.49
N LEU A 84 -5.06 -3.53 -10.29
CA LEU A 84 -4.19 -4.51 -9.66
C LEU A 84 -4.76 -5.89 -9.97
N ALA A 85 -3.92 -6.79 -10.48
CA ALA A 85 -4.28 -8.17 -10.76
C ALA A 85 -3.21 -9.05 -10.12
N ALA A 86 -3.63 -10.10 -9.41
CA ALA A 86 -2.70 -11.13 -8.95
C ALA A 86 -1.99 -11.72 -10.17
N CYS A 87 -0.67 -11.91 -10.07
CA CYS A 87 0.07 -12.65 -11.10
C CYS A 87 -0.28 -14.13 -10.96
N ASP A 88 -0.68 -14.76 -12.07
CA ASP A 88 -0.78 -16.22 -12.15
C ASP A 88 0.64 -16.80 -11.99
N PHE A 89 0.93 -17.43 -10.85
CA PHE A 89 2.14 -18.22 -10.60
C PHE A 89 1.87 -19.71 -10.82
#